data_AF-A0A2V7NZ87-F1
#
_entry.id   AF-A0A2V7NZ87-F1
#
_cell.length_a   1.000
_cell.length_b   1.000
_cell.length_c   1.000
_cell.angle_alpha   90.00
_cell.angle_beta   90.00
_cell.angle_gamma   90.00
#
_symmetry.space_group_name_H-M   'P 1'
#
loop_
_entity.id
_entity.type
_entity.pdbx_description
1 polymer ?
#
loop_
_entity_poly.entity_id
_entity_poly.type
_entity_poly.pdbx_seq_one_letter_code
_entity_poly.pdbx_strand_id
1 'polypeptide(L)'
;PEAQALNALLIQSERTLTSAEGLPRRPWFRHQLYAPGFYTGYGVKTIPGVREAIEQKNWKEADDQIGRVAQTLTAEAALLDRATAAADALAR
;
A
#
# COMPACT_ATOMS: atom_id res chain seq x y z
N PRO A 1 -10.73 12.68 23.17
CA PRO A 1 -9.40 13.01 22.61
C PRO A 1 -8.68 11.75 22.08
N GLU A 2 -8.62 10.70 22.89
CA GLU A 2 -7.96 9.42 22.55
C GLU A 2 -8.65 8.68 21.39
N ALA A 3 -9.98 8.56 21.43
CA ALA A 3 -10.74 7.98 20.31
C ALA A 3 -10.55 8.74 18.99
N GLN A 4 -10.39 10.07 19.04
CA GLN A 4 -10.11 10.89 17.85
C GLN A 4 -8.70 10.63 17.31
N ALA A 5 -7.73 10.42 18.18
CA ALA A 5 -6.36 10.04 17.79
C ALA A 5 -6.32 8.65 17.15
N LEU A 6 -7.04 7.67 17.71
CA LEU A 6 -7.19 6.34 17.11
C LEU A 6 -7.83 6.42 15.72
N ASN A 7 -8.94 7.16 15.59
CA ASN A 7 -9.61 7.33 14.29
C ASN A 7 -8.69 7.96 13.23
N ALA A 8 -7.83 8.90 13.62
CA ALA A 8 -6.84 9.49 12.71
C ALA A 8 -5.83 8.45 12.21
N LEU A 9 -5.37 7.53 13.07
CA LEU A 9 -4.48 6.43 12.68
C LEU A 9 -5.18 5.46 11.73
N LEU A 10 -6.43 5.06 12.03
CA LEU A 10 -7.20 4.16 11.17
C LEU A 10 -7.45 4.77 9.77
N ILE A 11 -7.74 6.07 9.68
CA ILE A 11 -7.85 6.77 8.38
C ILE A 11 -6.50 6.79 7.64
N GLN A 12 -5.40 6.93 8.38
CA GLN A 12 -4.07 7.01 7.80
C GLN A 12 -3.52 5.64 7.34
N SER A 13 -4.02 4.53 7.89
CA SER A 13 -3.66 3.15 7.48
C SER A 13 -3.82 2.96 5.97
N GLU A 14 -5.04 3.16 5.44
CA GLU A 14 -5.29 3.00 4.00
C GLU A 14 -4.43 3.96 3.14
N ARG A 15 -4.18 5.18 3.63
CA ARG A 15 -3.35 6.18 2.91
C ARG A 15 -1.88 5.79 2.86
N THR A 16 -1.40 5.06 3.86
CA THR A 16 -0.02 4.56 3.93
C THR A 16 0.26 3.53 2.84
N LEU A 17 -0.78 2.82 2.36
CA LEU A 17 -0.71 1.90 1.23
C LEU A 17 -0.57 2.57 -0.14
N THR A 18 -0.46 3.90 -0.19
CA THR A 18 -0.30 4.69 -1.43
C THR A 18 1.10 5.27 -1.57
N SER A 19 1.58 5.42 -2.81
CA SER A 19 2.82 6.11 -3.15
C SER A 19 2.53 7.36 -3.97
N ALA A 20 3.28 8.44 -3.72
CA ALA A 20 3.15 9.70 -4.44
C ALA A 20 3.56 9.57 -5.93
N GLU A 21 4.54 8.72 -6.21
CA GLU A 21 5.03 8.40 -7.56
C GLU A 21 4.02 7.60 -8.38
N GLY A 22 3.17 6.81 -7.69
CA GLY A 22 2.20 5.91 -8.29
C GLY A 22 2.85 4.72 -9.01
N LEU A 23 2.06 4.04 -9.84
CA LEU A 23 2.50 2.85 -10.56
C LEU A 23 3.24 3.21 -11.87
N PRO A 24 4.21 2.39 -12.30
CA PRO A 24 4.88 2.56 -13.58
C PRO A 24 3.89 2.72 -14.73
N ARG A 25 4.13 3.71 -15.61
CA ARG A 25 3.31 4.06 -16.79
C ARG A 25 1.91 4.60 -16.45
N ARG A 26 1.49 4.62 -15.19
CA ARG A 26 0.15 5.10 -14.75
C ARG A 26 0.22 5.75 -13.35
N PRO A 27 0.88 6.92 -13.24
CA PRO A 27 1.15 7.56 -11.94
C PRO A 27 -0.10 8.01 -11.17
N TRP A 28 -1.28 8.03 -11.80
CA TRP A 28 -2.55 8.30 -11.13
C TRP A 28 -3.08 7.10 -10.31
N PHE A 29 -2.65 5.87 -10.59
CA PHE A 29 -2.90 4.74 -9.70
C PHE A 29 -1.81 4.67 -8.65
N ARG A 30 -2.17 5.04 -7.42
CA ARG A 30 -1.20 5.23 -6.33
C ARG A 30 -1.13 4.08 -5.34
N HIS A 31 -2.19 3.28 -5.27
CA HIS A 31 -2.29 2.19 -4.32
C HIS A 31 -1.33 1.04 -4.69
N GLN A 32 -0.50 0.61 -3.73
CA GLN A 32 0.56 -0.38 -3.97
C GLN A 32 0.07 -1.83 -3.92
N LEU A 33 -1.04 -2.13 -3.23
CA LEU A 33 -1.63 -3.47 -3.21
C LEU A 33 -2.68 -3.74 -4.30
N TYR A 34 -3.45 -2.76 -4.76
CA TYR A 34 -4.54 -3.00 -5.70
C TYR A 34 -4.61 -1.93 -6.78
N ALA A 35 -4.72 -2.34 -8.04
CA ALA A 35 -5.09 -1.45 -9.14
C ALA A 35 -5.76 -2.25 -10.27
N PRO A 36 -6.53 -1.61 -11.16
CA PRO A 36 -6.95 -2.24 -12.41
C PRO A 36 -5.73 -2.74 -13.19
N GLY A 37 -5.72 -4.00 -13.64
CA GLY A 37 -4.57 -4.51 -14.40
C GLY A 37 -4.54 -3.96 -15.83
N PHE A 38 -3.35 -3.89 -16.44
CA PHE A 38 -3.22 -3.39 -17.83
C PHE A 38 -4.11 -4.14 -18.84
N TYR A 39 -4.20 -5.46 -18.70
CA TYR A 39 -4.81 -6.36 -19.70
C TYR A 39 -5.89 -7.27 -19.11
N THR A 40 -6.35 -6.99 -17.89
CA THR A 40 -7.33 -7.82 -17.18
C THR A 40 -8.77 -7.30 -17.32
N GLY A 41 -9.00 -6.27 -18.13
CA GLY A 41 -10.30 -5.62 -18.24
C GLY A 41 -10.73 -5.05 -16.89
N TYR A 42 -11.86 -5.54 -16.36
CA TYR A 42 -12.37 -5.16 -15.03
C TYR A 42 -11.66 -5.89 -13.86
N GLY A 43 -10.76 -6.84 -14.13
CA GLY A 43 -10.06 -7.59 -13.09
C GLY A 43 -9.02 -6.73 -12.36
N VAL A 44 -9.05 -6.75 -11.04
CA VAL A 44 -8.02 -6.15 -10.19
C VAL A 44 -6.72 -6.97 -10.26
N LYS A 45 -5.57 -6.28 -10.29
CA LYS A 45 -4.29 -6.89 -9.97
C LYS A 45 -3.87 -6.54 -8.55
N THR A 46 -3.53 -7.60 -7.82
CA THR A 46 -2.84 -7.51 -6.53
C THR A 46 -1.36 -7.21 -6.74
N ILE A 47 -0.75 -6.36 -5.91
CA ILE A 47 0.65 -5.93 -6.00
C ILE A 47 1.03 -5.62 -7.47
N PRO A 48 0.29 -4.70 -8.12
CA PRO A 48 0.29 -4.56 -9.58
C PRO A 48 1.68 -4.25 -10.15
N GLY A 49 2.47 -3.39 -9.48
CA GLY A 49 3.81 -3.05 -9.94
C GLY A 49 4.73 -4.27 -10.09
N VAL A 50 4.70 -5.20 -9.14
CA VAL A 50 5.52 -6.42 -9.17
C VAL A 50 4.98 -7.42 -10.18
N ARG A 51 3.67 -7.72 -10.11
CA ARG A 51 3.08 -8.76 -10.97
C ARG A 51 3.15 -8.41 -12.45
N GLU A 52 2.90 -7.15 -12.80
CA GLU A 52 2.95 -6.71 -14.19
C GLU A 52 4.38 -6.68 -14.74
N ALA A 53 5.37 -6.30 -13.91
CA ALA A 53 6.77 -6.36 -14.29
C ALA A 53 7.22 -7.80 -14.57
N ILE A 54 6.80 -8.77 -13.73
CA ILE A 54 7.05 -10.19 -13.95
C ILE A 54 6.39 -10.69 -15.25
N GLU A 55 5.13 -10.34 -15.49
CA GLU A 55 4.40 -10.72 -16.70
C GLU A 55 5.08 -10.18 -17.98
N GLN A 56 5.66 -8.99 -17.91
CA GLN A 56 6.43 -8.38 -19.00
C GLN A 56 7.88 -8.85 -19.06
N LYS A 57 8.31 -9.74 -18.14
CA LYS A 57 9.70 -10.20 -17.98
C LYS A 57 10.69 -9.04 -17.76
N ASN A 58 10.22 -7.93 -17.20
CA ASN A 58 11.04 -6.79 -16.82
C ASN A 58 11.54 -6.98 -15.38
N TRP A 59 12.57 -7.81 -15.21
CA TRP A 59 13.08 -8.20 -13.90
C TRP A 59 13.62 -7.01 -13.08
N LYS A 60 14.25 -6.03 -13.75
CA LYS A 60 14.72 -4.80 -13.12
C LYS A 60 13.57 -4.03 -12.46
N GLU A 61 12.45 -3.87 -13.18
CA GLU A 61 11.26 -3.21 -12.64
C GLU A 61 10.61 -4.05 -11.55
N ALA A 62 10.61 -5.39 -11.67
CA ALA A 62 10.09 -6.27 -10.63
C ALA A 62 10.86 -6.08 -9.32
N ASP A 63 12.19 -6.08 -9.34
CA ASP A 63 13.03 -5.84 -8.16
C ASP A 63 12.77 -4.47 -7.53
N ASP A 64 12.71 -3.42 -8.37
CA ASP A 64 12.45 -2.06 -7.91
C ASP A 64 11.05 -1.95 -7.25
N GLN A 65 10.04 -2.60 -7.83
CA GLN A 65 8.67 -2.58 -7.29
C GLN A 65 8.52 -3.47 -6.05
N ILE A 66 9.28 -4.57 -5.92
CA ILE A 66 9.35 -5.39 -4.71
C ILE A 66 9.85 -4.53 -3.55
N GLY A 67 10.94 -3.78 -3.76
CA GLY A 67 11.47 -2.87 -2.74
C GLY A 67 10.44 -1.83 -2.31
N ARG A 68 9.69 -1.24 -3.25
CA ARG A 68 8.64 -0.25 -2.96
C ARG A 68 7.50 -0.82 -2.14
N VAL A 69 6.91 -1.95 -2.57
CA VAL A 69 5.79 -2.54 -1.83
C VAL A 69 6.23 -3.03 -0.45
N ALA A 70 7.46 -3.55 -0.31
CA ALA A 70 8.00 -3.94 0.98
C ALA A 70 8.09 -2.74 1.94
N GLN A 71 8.63 -1.60 1.49
CA GLN A 71 8.69 -0.37 2.28
C GLN A 71 7.29 0.11 2.69
N THR A 72 6.33 0.07 1.77
CA THR A 72 4.93 0.42 2.06
C THR A 72 4.31 -0.48 3.13
N LEU A 73 4.50 -1.80 3.03
CA LEU A 73 3.98 -2.76 4.02
C LEU A 73 4.67 -2.61 5.38
N THR A 74 5.97 -2.33 5.42
CA THR A 74 6.69 -2.03 6.67
C THR A 74 6.16 -0.76 7.33
N ALA A 75 5.91 0.30 6.55
CA ALA A 75 5.34 1.54 7.08
C ALA A 75 3.92 1.33 7.62
N GLU A 76 3.12 0.50 6.93
CA GLU A 76 1.78 0.16 7.39
C GLU A 76 1.80 -0.66 8.67
N ALA A 77 2.66 -1.67 8.78
CA ALA A 77 2.83 -2.45 10.00
C ALA A 77 3.17 -1.54 11.21
N ALA A 78 4.12 -0.62 11.04
CA ALA A 78 4.48 0.33 12.10
C ALA A 78 3.35 1.32 12.45
N LEU A 79 2.46 1.63 11.51
CA LEU A 79 1.27 2.43 11.79
C LEU A 79 0.24 1.62 12.60
N LEU A 80 0.01 0.37 12.21
CA LEU A 80 -0.90 -0.53 12.92
C LEU A 80 -0.42 -0.80 14.35
N ASP A 81 0.88 -0.95 14.60
CA ASP A 81 1.44 -1.07 15.95
C ASP A 81 1.05 0.14 16.83
N ARG A 82 1.11 1.36 16.27
CA ARG A 82 0.67 2.58 16.96
C ARG A 82 -0.85 2.61 17.18
N ALA A 83 -1.63 2.15 16.20
CA ALA A 83 -3.08 2.07 16.31
C ALA A 83 -3.51 1.08 17.41
N THR A 84 -2.86 -0.08 17.48
CA THR A 84 -3.07 -1.07 18.55
C THR A 84 -2.76 -0.49 19.92
N ALA A 85 -1.61 0.17 20.09
CA ALA A 85 -1.26 0.82 21.35
C ALA A 85 -2.28 1.91 21.77
N ALA A 86 -2.79 2.68 20.80
CA ALA A 86 -3.82 3.69 21.06
C ALA A 86 -5.18 3.05 21.41
N ALA A 87 -5.53 1.92 20.80
CA ALA A 87 -6.74 1.18 21.12
C ALA A 87 -6.67 0.57 22.53
N ASP A 88 -5.53 0.00 22.92
CA ASP A 88 -5.30 -0.53 24.26
C ASP A 88 -5.38 0.56 25.33
N ALA A 89 -4.89 1.76 25.03
CA ALA A 89 -4.99 2.91 25.94
C ALA A 89 -6.44 3.37 26.12
N LEU A 90 -7.23 3.38 25.05
CA LEU A 90 -8.66 3.75 25.09
C LEU A 90 -9.52 2.71 25.83
N ALA A 91 -9.10 1.44 25.81
CA ALA A 91 -9.82 0.34 26.44
C ALA A 91 -9.59 0.26 27.97
N ARG A 92 -8.63 1.01 28.51
CA ARG A 92 -8.33 1.11 29.94
C ARG A 92 -9.12 2.24 30.58
#